data_AF-A0A2V7XU67-F1
#
_entry.id   AF-A0A2V7XU67-F1
#
_cell.length_a   1.000
_cell.length_b   1.000
_cell.length_c   1.000
_cell.angle_alpha   90.00
_cell.angle_beta   90.00
_cell.angle_gamma   90.00
#
_symmetry.space_group_name_H-M   'P 1'
#
loop_
_entity.id
_entity.type
_entity.pdbx_description
1 polymer ?
#
loop_
_entity_poly.entity_id
_entity_poly.type
_entity_poly.pdbx_seq_one_letter_code
_entity_poly.pdbx_strand_id
1 'polypeptide(L)' 'MSNKRSTIYFDQDVHRAVKMKAAAMDLTLSDVVNEAVRRSLAEDAEDLEAFDKRRREPSLTFEDVVRSMKRRGKL' A
#
# COMPACT_ATOMS: atom_id res chain seq x y z
N MET A 1 -14.71 12.25 13.84
CA MET A 1 -13.24 12.36 13.79
C MET A 1 -12.90 13.83 13.59
N SER A 2 -11.95 14.38 14.35
CA SER A 2 -11.53 15.78 14.17
C SER A 2 -10.58 15.87 12.98
N ASN A 3 -10.91 16.71 11.99
CA ASN A 3 -10.01 16.97 10.86
C ASN A 3 -8.97 18.03 11.26
N LYS A 4 -7.70 17.71 11.01
CA LYS A 4 -6.58 18.66 11.17
C LYS A 4 -6.21 19.24 9.81
N ARG A 5 -6.16 20.57 9.71
CA ARG A 5 -5.78 21.25 8.47
C ARG A 5 -4.29 21.04 8.19
N SER A 6 -3.98 20.65 6.96
CA SER A 6 -2.62 20.53 6.43
C SER A 6 -2.55 21.22 5.07
N THR A 7 -1.38 21.75 4.71
CA THR A 7 -1.10 22.34 3.40
C THR A 7 -0.06 21.47 2.70
N ILE A 8 -0.34 21.07 1.46
CA ILE A 8 0.55 20.27 0.61
C ILE A 8 0.67 20.92 -0.76
N TYR A 9 1.82 20.76 -1.41
CA TYR A 9 2.02 21.17 -2.79
C TYR A 9 1.81 19.96 -3.70
N PHE A 10 1.16 20.18 -4.83
CA PHE A 10 1.00 19.21 -5.90
C PHE A 10 1.76 19.70 -7.12
N ASP A 11 2.36 18.77 -7.86
CA ASP A 11 2.72 19.03 -9.25
C ASP A 11 1.45 19.38 -10.04
N GLN A 12 1.57 20.27 -11.02
CA GLN A 12 0.43 20.84 -11.73
C GLN A 12 -0.45 19.77 -12.39
N ASP A 13 0.18 18.77 -13.02
CA ASP A 13 -0.53 17.69 -13.71
C ASP A 13 -1.21 16.74 -12.73
N VAL A 14 -0.57 16.48 -11.58
CA VAL A 14 -1.15 15.66 -10.51
C VAL A 14 -2.37 16.34 -9.93
N HIS A 15 -2.28 17.63 -9.60
CA HIS A 15 -3.42 18.41 -9.11
C HIS A 15 -4.61 18.35 -10.10
N ARG A 16 -4.34 18.49 -11.40
CA ARG A 16 -5.38 18.39 -12.43
C ARG A 16 -6.03 17.01 -12.46
N ALA A 17 -5.24 15.94 -12.41
CA ALA A 17 -5.74 14.58 -12.39
C ALA A 17 -6.60 14.29 -11.15
N VAL A 18 -6.14 14.66 -9.95
CA VAL A 18 -6.88 14.47 -8.70
C VAL A 18 -8.19 15.28 -8.72
N LYS A 19 -8.16 16.52 -9.22
CA LYS A 19 -9.36 17.36 -9.36
C LYS A 19 -10.39 16.73 -10.30
N MET A 20 -9.96 16.20 -11.44
CA MET A 20 -10.86 15.50 -12.38
C MET A 20 -11.46 14.24 -11.75
N LYS A 21 -10.66 13.46 -11.02
CA LYS A 21 -11.12 12.27 -10.29
C LYS A 21 -12.16 12.63 -9.22
N ALA A 22 -11.88 13.66 -8.42
CA ALA A 22 -12.80 14.14 -7.39
C ALA A 22 -14.16 14.54 -7.99
N ALA A 23 -14.14 15.30 -9.09
CA ALA A 23 -15.36 15.70 -9.80
C ALA A 23 -16.14 14.50 -10.39
N ALA A 24 -15.43 13.50 -10.95
CA ALA A 24 -16.06 12.31 -11.51
C ALA A 24 -16.72 11.41 -10.44
N MET A 25 -16.29 11.53 -9.19
CA MET A 25 -16.78 10.72 -8.06
C MET A 25 -17.71 11.48 -7.13
N ASP A 26 -18.03 12.74 -7.42
CA ASP A 26 -18.77 13.65 -6.54
C ASP A 26 -18.16 13.77 -5.13
N LEU A 27 -16.84 13.85 -5.07
CA LEU A 27 -16.05 13.95 -3.83
C LEU A 27 -15.27 15.27 -3.79
N THR A 28 -14.85 15.67 -2.59
CA THR A 28 -13.90 16.78 -2.45
C THR A 28 -12.47 16.31 -2.74
N LEU A 29 -11.58 17.26 -3.06
CA LEU A 29 -10.15 16.97 -3.21
C LEU A 29 -9.56 16.35 -1.93
N SER A 30 -9.97 16.86 -0.77
CA SER A 30 -9.55 16.35 0.55
C SER A 30 -9.99 14.92 0.79
N ASP A 31 -11.19 14.53 0.34
CA ASP A 31 -11.67 13.15 0.49
C ASP A 31 -10.81 12.18 -0.33
N VAL A 32 -10.51 12.54 -1.59
CA VAL A 32 -9.65 11.73 -2.47
C VAL A 32 -8.25 11.58 -1.89
N VAL A 33 -7.67 12.67 -1.37
CA VAL A 33 -6.32 12.65 -0.77
C VAL A 33 -6.30 11.85 0.52
N ASN A 34 -7.27 12.06 1.42
CA ASN A 34 -7.34 11.33 2.69
C ASN A 34 -7.51 9.83 2.47
N GLU A 35 -8.34 9.44 1.49
CA GLU A 35 -8.54 8.04 1.16
C GLU A 35 -7.29 7.41 0.54
N ALA A 36 -6.61 8.12 -0.37
CA ALA A 36 -5.35 7.64 -0.94
C ALA A 36 -4.28 7.43 0.15
N VAL A 37 -4.13 8.39 1.07
CA VAL A 37 -3.17 8.28 2.19
C VAL A 37 -3.56 7.14 3.13
N ARG A 38 -4.84 6.99 3.46
CA ARG A 38 -5.31 5.89 4.32
C ARG A 38 -5.01 4.52 3.70
N ARG A 39 -5.22 4.36 2.39
CA ARG A 39 -4.92 3.11 1.69
C ARG A 39 -3.43 2.79 1.70
N SER A 40 -2.58 3.76 1.36
CA SER A 40 -1.13 3.58 1.42
C SER A 40 -0.65 3.16 2.81
N LEU A 41 -1.19 3.79 3.87
CA LEU A 41 -0.85 3.44 5.25
C LEU A 41 -1.40 2.07 5.68
N ALA A 42 -2.54 1.65 5.13
CA ALA A 42 -3.11 0.33 5.41
C ALA A 42 -2.27 -0.77 4.76
N GLU A 43 -1.83 -0.59 3.52
CA GLU A 43 -0.91 -1.50 2.82
C GLU A 43 0.40 -1.67 3.62
N ASP A 44 1.00 -0.56 4.05
CA ASP A 44 2.20 -0.59 4.90
C ASP A 44 1.95 -1.35 6.22
N ALA A 45 0.77 -1.17 6.83
CA ALA A 45 0.42 -1.86 8.07
C ALA A 45 0.26 -3.38 7.87
N GLU A 46 -0.31 -3.81 6.74
CA GLU A 46 -0.42 -5.22 6.37
C GLU A 46 0.96 -5.86 6.18
N ASP A 47 1.87 -5.17 5.51
CA ASP A 47 3.26 -5.64 5.33
C ASP A 47 3.99 -5.78 6.67
N LEU A 48 3.88 -4.78 7.54
CA LEU A 48 4.46 -4.84 8.88
C LEU A 48 3.88 -5.99 9.71
N GLU A 49 2.57 -6.22 9.63
CA GLU A 49 1.94 -7.35 10.31
C GLU A 49 2.44 -8.70 9.76
N ALA A 50 2.61 -8.81 8.44
CA ALA A 50 3.15 -10.01 7.80
C ALA A 50 4.59 -10.28 8.26
N PHE A 51 5.44 -9.26 8.36
CA PHE A 51 6.78 -9.40 8.92
C PHE A 51 6.75 -9.88 10.37
N ASP A 52 5.85 -9.31 11.18
CA ASP A 52 5.77 -9.64 12.60
C ASP A 52 5.29 -11.07 12.84
N LYS A 53 4.30 -11.54 12.07
CA LYS A 53 3.82 -12.93 12.08
C LYS A 53 4.93 -13.92 11.69
N ARG A 54 5.81 -13.53 10.77
CA ARG A 54 6.87 -14.38 10.20
C ARG A 54 8.22 -14.21 10.89
N ARG A 55 8.32 -13.37 11.91
CA ARG A 55 9.58 -13.04 12.62
C ARG A 55 10.32 -14.25 13.20
N ARG A 56 9.61 -15.35 13.48
CA ARG A 56 10.18 -16.60 14.02
C ARG A 56 10.44 -17.67 12.95
N GLU A 57 10.09 -17.42 11.69
CA GLU A 57 10.39 -18.36 10.60
C GLU A 57 11.91 -18.44 10.40
N PRO A 58 12.48 -19.65 10.23
CA PRO A 58 13.89 -19.77 9.90
C PRO A 58 14.16 -19.25 8.48
N SER A 59 15.30 -18.60 8.28
CA SER A 59 15.79 -18.30 6.94
C SER A 59 16.07 -19.60 6.18
N LEU A 60 15.65 -19.66 4.93
CA LEU A 60 15.91 -20.79 4.04
C LEU A 60 16.95 -20.39 3.01
N THR A 61 17.85 -21.33 2.67
CA THR A 61 18.72 -21.13 1.52
C THR A 61 17.90 -21.26 0.23
N PHE A 62 18.35 -20.59 -0.83
CA PHE A 62 17.72 -20.72 -2.14
C PHE A 62 17.69 -22.19 -2.62
N GLU A 63 18.76 -22.95 -2.35
CA GLU A 63 18.85 -24.37 -2.71
C GLU A 63 17.75 -25.21 -2.03
N ASP A 64 17.52 -25.00 -0.73
CA ASP A 64 16.49 -25.72 0.03
C ASP A 64 15.08 -25.42 -0.52
N VAL A 65 14.83 -24.17 -0.90
CA VAL A 65 13.57 -23.76 -1.53
C VAL A 65 13.37 -24.50 -2.85
N VAL A 66 14.36 -24.45 -3.76
CA VAL A 66 14.29 -25.12 -5.07
C VAL A 66 14.08 -26.63 -4.93
N ARG A 67 14.82 -27.28 -4.03
CA ARG A 67 14.67 -28.72 -3.74
C ARG A 67 13.27 -29.04 -3.23
N SER A 68 12.69 -28.19 -2.36
CA SER A 68 11.32 -28.38 -1.87
C SER A 68 10.26 -28.20 -2.97
N MET A 69 10.48 -27.28 -3.91
CA MET A 69 9.52 -27.01 -4.99
C MET A 69 9.49 -28.13 -6.02
N LYS A 70 10.65 -28.66 -6.43
CA LYS A 70 10.73 -29.86 -7.29
C LYS A 70 10.02 -31.05 -6.67
N ARG A 71 10.22 -31.30 -5.37
CA ARG A 71 9.51 -32.38 -4.64
C ARG A 71 8.00 -32.21 -4.62
N ARG A 72 7.51 -30.96 -4.63
CA ARG A 72 6.06 -30.64 -4.67
C ARG A 72 5.50 -30.56 -6.10
N GLY A 73 6.31 -30.84 -7.13
CA GLY A 73 5.90 -30.74 -8.54
C GLY A 73 5.54 -29.31 -8.98
N LYS A 74 6.05 -28.29 -8.28
CA LYS A 74 5.83 -26.87 -8.63
C LYS A 74 6.96 -26.27 -9.47
N LEU A 75 7.93 -27.12 -9.84
CA LEU A 75 9.11 -26.83 -10.65
C LEU A 75 9.47 -28.09 -11.44
#